data_AF-A0A7C7GNI7-F1
#
_entry.id   AF-A0A7C7GNI7-F1
#
_cell.length_a   1.000
_cell.length_b   1.000
_cell.length_c   1.000
_cell.angle_alpha   90.00
_cell.angle_beta   90.00
_cell.angle_gamma   90.00
#
_symmetry.space_group_name_H-M   'P 1'
#
loop_
_entity.id
_entity.type
_entity.pdbx_description
1 polymer ?
#
loop_
_entity_poly.entity_id
_entity_poly.type
_entity_poly.pdbx_seq_one_letter_code
_entity_poly.pdbx_strand_id
1 'polypeptide(L)'
;MVNEIRFLHNEKSLVEEINKETGPQFQEYYVRFAAENGLDLAKLNAQNSDIIDKLYGKKAPKISPEEFPDFENASAAALVLYIGESEEPETEYSDTQDDLEIHESFKKLFKRLALKLHPDKVGRQVTIEQGMENLVLFKEAKSALDEKKYFVLLDLAERFRVTQSRNYKQQIRWMKRESQRINLTIHKEKDTYNYLFSESETDEQKNVLVRRFILQLFKIHV
;
A
#
# COMPACT_ATOMS: atom_id res chain seq x y z
N MET A 1 -7.60 16.83 -11.43
CA MET A 1 -6.83 16.86 -10.18
C MET A 1 -7.48 15.99 -9.10
N VAL A 2 -8.72 16.22 -8.66
CA VAL A 2 -9.38 15.29 -7.70
C VAL A 2 -9.51 13.87 -8.29
N ASN A 3 -10.00 13.75 -9.52
CA ASN A 3 -10.06 12.45 -10.24
C ASN A 3 -8.69 11.78 -10.42
N GLU A 4 -7.63 12.57 -10.54
CA GLU A 4 -6.26 12.08 -10.72
C GLU A 4 -5.73 11.49 -9.42
N ILE A 5 -5.91 12.18 -8.29
CA ILE A 5 -5.56 11.64 -6.96
C ILE A 5 -6.37 10.38 -6.66
N ARG A 6 -7.66 10.36 -6.99
CA ARG A 6 -8.50 9.18 -6.82
C ARG A 6 -7.97 8.00 -7.63
N PHE A 7 -7.63 8.23 -8.90
CA PHE A 7 -7.03 7.22 -9.77
C PHE A 7 -5.73 6.67 -9.15
N LEU A 8 -4.84 7.56 -8.68
CA LEU A 8 -3.57 7.16 -8.07
C LEU A 8 -3.76 6.34 -6.79
N HIS A 9 -4.72 6.68 -5.93
CA HIS A 9 -5.01 5.86 -4.74
C HIS A 9 -5.53 4.47 -5.12
N ASN A 10 -6.41 4.38 -6.12
CA ASN A 10 -6.90 3.10 -6.60
C ASN A 10 -5.78 2.26 -7.22
N GLU A 11 -4.90 2.88 -8.02
CA GLU A 11 -3.73 2.22 -8.59
C GLU A 11 -2.79 1.72 -7.49
N LYS A 12 -2.50 2.55 -6.47
CA LYS A 12 -1.69 2.14 -5.32
C LYS A 12 -2.29 0.90 -4.64
N SER A 13 -3.58 0.90 -4.33
CA SER A 13 -4.22 -0.24 -3.68
C SER A 13 -4.23 -1.50 -4.56
N LEU A 14 -4.39 -1.36 -5.87
CA LEU A 14 -4.30 -2.48 -6.81
C LEU A 14 -2.89 -3.08 -6.83
N VAL A 15 -1.86 -2.25 -6.89
CA VAL A 15 -0.46 -2.70 -6.89
C VAL A 15 -0.11 -3.38 -5.56
N GLU A 16 -0.58 -2.84 -4.42
CA GLU A 16 -0.42 -3.47 -3.10
C GLU A 16 -1.08 -4.86 -3.05
N GLU A 17 -2.27 -5.01 -3.62
CA GLU A 17 -2.98 -6.28 -3.71
C GLU A 17 -2.22 -7.29 -4.58
N ILE A 18 -1.75 -6.87 -5.77
CA ILE A 18 -0.91 -7.70 -6.65
C ILE A 18 0.34 -8.19 -5.93
N ASN A 19 1.04 -7.30 -5.22
CA ASN A 19 2.25 -7.65 -4.47
C ASN A 19 1.97 -8.66 -3.35
N LYS A 20 0.83 -8.53 -2.68
CA LYS A 20 0.40 -9.43 -1.63
C LYS A 20 0.02 -10.81 -2.16
N GLU A 21 -0.71 -10.87 -3.27
CA GLU A 21 -1.14 -12.13 -3.89
C GLU A 21 0.02 -12.88 -4.55
N THR A 22 0.94 -12.15 -5.16
CA THR A 22 2.04 -12.72 -5.94
C THR A 22 3.22 -13.14 -5.06
N GLY A 23 3.37 -12.55 -3.87
CA GLY A 23 4.45 -12.88 -2.93
C GLY A 23 4.62 -14.38 -2.67
N PRO A 24 3.56 -15.13 -2.30
CA PRO A 24 3.62 -16.58 -2.12
C PRO A 24 4.05 -17.34 -3.38
N GLN A 25 3.54 -16.94 -4.55
CA GLN A 25 3.86 -17.60 -5.83
C GLN A 25 5.32 -17.39 -6.23
N PHE A 26 5.84 -16.17 -6.04
CA PHE A 26 7.25 -15.85 -6.26
C PHE A 26 8.12 -16.71 -5.34
N GLN A 27 7.73 -16.85 -4.07
CA GLN A 27 8.47 -17.63 -3.09
C GLN A 27 8.54 -19.12 -3.45
N GLU A 28 7.41 -19.70 -3.84
CA GLU A 28 7.34 -21.09 -4.28
C GLU A 28 8.26 -21.32 -5.50
N TYR A 29 8.19 -20.42 -6.48
CA TYR A 29 9.03 -20.49 -7.68
C TYR A 29 10.52 -20.37 -7.34
N TYR A 30 10.87 -19.44 -6.45
CA TYR A 30 12.23 -19.24 -5.98
C TYR A 30 12.80 -20.48 -5.29
N VAL A 31 12.04 -21.10 -4.39
CA VAL A 31 12.46 -22.33 -3.68
C VAL A 31 12.67 -23.48 -4.68
N ARG A 32 11.74 -23.65 -5.62
CA ARG A 32 11.87 -24.68 -6.67
C ARG A 32 13.10 -24.43 -7.55
N PHE A 33 13.29 -23.20 -8.02
CA PHE A 33 14.45 -22.83 -8.85
C PHE A 33 15.77 -23.08 -8.11
N ALA A 34 15.84 -22.74 -6.81
CA ALA A 34 17.01 -22.99 -6.00
C ALA A 34 17.32 -24.49 -5.86
N ALA A 35 16.30 -25.32 -5.60
CA ALA A 35 16.45 -26.76 -5.50
C ALA A 35 16.91 -27.40 -6.83
N GLU A 36 16.34 -27.00 -7.96
CA GLU A 36 16.73 -27.47 -9.30
C GLU A 36 18.19 -27.14 -9.63
N ASN A 37 18.70 -26.03 -9.11
CA ASN A 37 20.09 -25.60 -9.29
C ASN A 37 21.03 -26.05 -8.14
N GLY A 38 20.56 -26.91 -7.23
CA GLY A 38 21.36 -27.46 -6.14
C GLY A 38 21.80 -26.43 -5.09
N LEU A 39 21.05 -25.34 -4.92
CA LEU A 39 21.34 -24.30 -3.94
C LEU A 39 20.74 -24.65 -2.58
N ASP A 40 21.59 -24.69 -1.55
CA ASP A 40 21.16 -24.81 -0.16
C ASP A 40 20.78 -23.42 0.40
N LEU A 41 19.50 -23.09 0.29
CA LEU A 41 18.97 -21.80 0.76
C LEU A 41 19.19 -21.57 2.26
N ALA A 42 19.13 -22.62 3.09
CA ALA A 42 19.31 -22.48 4.54
C ALA A 42 20.74 -22.04 4.85
N LYS A 43 21.72 -22.67 4.21
CA LYS A 43 23.13 -22.30 4.36
C LYS A 43 23.41 -20.91 3.79
N LEU A 44 22.85 -20.57 2.62
CA LEU A 44 23.04 -19.27 1.99
C LEU A 44 22.41 -18.13 2.81
N ASN A 45 21.23 -18.34 3.40
CA ASN A 45 20.58 -17.38 4.29
C ASN A 45 21.39 -17.17 5.57
N ALA A 46 21.94 -18.23 6.16
CA ALA A 46 22.79 -18.12 7.35
C ALA A 46 24.07 -17.30 7.06
N GLN A 47 24.72 -17.56 5.93
CA GLN A 47 25.95 -16.89 5.51
C GLN A 47 25.75 -15.42 5.13
N ASN A 48 24.58 -15.05 4.61
CA ASN A 48 24.28 -13.70 4.13
C ASN A 48 23.26 -12.95 5.01
N SER A 49 23.09 -13.41 6.26
CA SER A 49 22.13 -12.84 7.22
C SER A 49 22.29 -11.32 7.39
N ASP A 50 23.53 -10.81 7.44
CA ASP A 50 23.81 -9.37 7.52
C ASP A 50 23.33 -8.58 6.29
N ILE A 51 23.44 -9.16 5.09
CA ILE A 51 23.00 -8.53 3.83
C ILE A 51 21.47 -8.51 3.79
N ILE A 52 20.85 -9.63 4.18
CA ILE A 52 19.41 -9.79 4.28
C ILE A 52 18.83 -8.76 5.27
N ASP A 53 19.42 -8.68 6.46
CA ASP A 53 19.01 -7.75 7.52
C ASP A 53 19.17 -6.29 7.08
N LYS A 54 20.19 -5.98 6.27
CA LYS A 54 20.39 -4.64 5.71
C LYS A 54 19.40 -4.29 4.60
N LEU A 55 19.02 -5.26 3.76
CA LEU A 55 18.13 -5.03 2.62
C LEU A 55 16.65 -5.00 3.03
N TYR A 56 16.25 -5.81 4.01
CA TYR A 56 14.85 -6.02 4.37
C TYR A 56 14.52 -5.64 5.82
N GLY A 57 15.52 -5.26 6.62
CA GLY A 57 15.34 -4.87 8.01
C GLY A 57 15.16 -6.07 8.95
N LYS A 58 15.48 -5.87 10.24
CA LYS A 58 15.38 -6.91 11.28
C LYS A 58 13.94 -7.37 11.59
N LYS A 59 12.93 -6.68 11.04
CA LYS A 59 11.49 -6.92 11.24
C LYS A 59 10.80 -7.53 10.02
N ALA A 60 11.55 -7.94 8.99
CA ALA A 60 10.94 -8.63 7.85
C ALA A 60 10.13 -9.83 8.38
N PRO A 61 8.82 -9.92 8.05
CA PRO A 61 7.99 -11.02 8.50
C PRO A 61 8.57 -12.34 7.97
N LYS A 62 9.10 -13.13 8.90
CA LYS A 62 9.56 -14.50 8.64
C LYS A 62 8.32 -15.38 8.76
N ILE A 63 7.80 -15.90 7.66
CA ILE A 63 6.76 -16.93 7.74
C ILE A 63 7.39 -18.16 8.39
N SER A 64 6.81 -18.59 9.50
CA SER A 64 7.11 -19.87 10.12
C SER A 64 6.56 -21.00 9.23
N PRO A 65 7.22 -22.17 9.17
CA PRO A 65 6.77 -23.34 8.39
C PRO A 65 5.31 -23.77 8.65
N GLU A 66 4.73 -23.31 9.76
CA GLU A 66 3.36 -23.63 10.21
C GLU A 66 2.24 -23.08 9.31
N GLU A 67 2.48 -22.05 8.50
CA GLU A 67 1.47 -21.52 7.56
C GLU A 67 1.43 -22.26 6.20
N PHE A 68 2.37 -23.19 5.96
CA PHE A 68 2.51 -23.92 4.70
C PHE A 68 2.84 -25.41 4.95
N PRO A 69 1.84 -26.24 5.31
CA PRO A 69 2.04 -27.60 5.81
C PRO A 69 2.54 -28.62 4.78
N ASP A 70 2.50 -28.31 3.48
CA ASP A 70 2.84 -29.27 2.41
C ASP A 70 4.35 -29.44 2.14
N PHE A 71 5.21 -28.79 2.93
CA PHE A 71 6.66 -28.95 2.83
C PHE A 71 7.25 -29.69 4.04
N GLU A 72 7.03 -31.00 4.11
CA GLU A 72 7.64 -31.91 5.12
C GLU A 72 9.20 -31.94 5.08
N ASN A 73 9.84 -31.21 4.16
CA ASN A 73 11.31 -31.08 4.09
C ASN A 73 11.83 -29.62 4.06
N ALA A 74 10.99 -28.61 4.33
CA ALA A 74 11.46 -27.22 4.43
C ALA A 74 12.10 -26.92 5.81
N SER A 75 13.28 -27.51 6.05
CA SER A 75 14.26 -26.92 6.99
C SER A 75 14.75 -25.54 6.52
N ALA A 76 14.37 -25.11 5.32
CA ALA A 76 14.65 -23.80 4.79
C ALA A 76 13.66 -22.80 5.37
N ALA A 77 14.09 -22.02 6.34
CA ALA A 77 13.51 -20.70 6.62
C ALA A 77 13.67 -19.86 5.35
N ALA A 78 12.75 -20.05 4.41
CA ALA A 78 12.73 -19.39 3.13
C ALA A 78 12.24 -17.96 3.40
N LEU A 79 13.12 -16.99 3.13
CA LEU A 79 12.84 -15.56 3.29
C LEU A 79 11.54 -15.20 2.59
N VAL A 80 10.52 -14.82 3.35
CA VAL A 80 9.31 -14.28 2.75
C VAL A 80 9.58 -12.82 2.48
N LEU A 81 9.66 -12.47 1.20
CA LEU A 81 9.54 -11.09 0.75
C LEU A 81 8.07 -10.66 0.87
N TYR A 82 7.56 -10.64 2.10
CA TYR A 82 6.39 -9.86 2.39
C TYR A 82 6.93 -8.49 2.74
N ILE A 83 6.89 -7.60 1.75
CA ILE A 83 6.90 -6.15 1.99
C ILE A 83 5.54 -5.84 2.61
N GLY A 84 5.37 -6.31 3.85
CA GLY A 84 4.22 -6.09 4.68
C GLY A 84 4.40 -4.78 5.37
N GLU A 85 3.58 -3.82 4.94
CA GLU A 85 3.78 -2.39 5.17
C GLU A 85 5.11 -1.97 4.54
N SER A 86 5.06 -1.52 3.27
CA SER A 86 6.01 -0.48 2.91
C SER A 86 5.89 0.56 4.02
N GLU A 87 6.94 0.72 4.82
CA GLU A 87 7.09 1.93 5.61
C GLU A 87 6.87 3.02 4.58
N GLU A 88 5.67 3.64 4.59
CA GLU A 88 5.41 4.82 3.79
C GLU A 88 6.64 5.65 4.03
N PRO A 89 7.40 6.03 2.99
CA PRO A 89 8.71 6.59 3.18
C PRO A 89 8.57 7.61 4.29
N GLU A 90 9.22 7.37 5.45
CA GLU A 90 9.30 8.34 6.52
C GLU A 90 10.16 9.47 5.95
N THR A 91 9.59 10.21 4.99
CA THR A 91 9.87 11.61 4.83
C THR A 91 9.48 12.17 6.17
N GLU A 92 10.49 12.38 7.00
CA GLU A 92 10.47 13.19 8.20
C GLU A 92 9.74 14.49 7.86
N TYR A 93 8.41 14.47 7.99
CA TYR A 93 7.58 15.61 7.68
C TYR A 93 7.78 16.57 8.84
N SER A 94 8.57 17.62 8.63
CA SER A 94 8.20 18.87 9.29
C SER A 94 6.83 19.22 8.70
N ASP A 95 5.76 19.09 9.49
CA ASP A 95 4.43 19.58 9.10
C ASP A 95 4.62 21.02 8.62
N THR A 96 4.53 21.23 7.29
CA THR A 96 4.63 22.58 6.77
C THR A 96 3.40 23.32 7.27
N GLN A 97 3.49 24.62 7.50
CA GLN A 97 2.34 25.43 7.90
C GLN A 97 1.14 25.23 6.94
N ASP A 98 1.42 25.00 5.66
CA ASP A 98 0.45 24.63 4.63
C ASP A 98 -0.33 23.33 4.95
N ASP A 99 0.31 22.32 5.54
CA ASP A 99 -0.31 21.02 5.86
C ASP A 99 -1.28 21.13 7.03
N LEU A 100 -0.92 21.91 8.06
CA LEU A 100 -1.78 22.21 9.19
C LEU A 100 -2.99 23.05 8.76
N GLU A 101 -2.76 24.08 7.94
CA GLU A 101 -3.84 24.92 7.40
C GLU A 101 -4.81 24.11 6.51
N ILE A 102 -4.27 23.18 5.71
CA ILE A 102 -5.07 22.28 4.89
C ILE A 102 -5.87 21.31 5.75
N HIS A 103 -5.24 20.65 6.71
CA HIS A 103 -5.93 19.72 7.60
C HIS A 103 -7.07 20.42 8.36
N GLU A 104 -6.83 21.62 8.91
CA GLU A 104 -7.88 22.40 9.57
C GLU A 104 -9.00 22.83 8.61
N SER A 105 -8.68 23.12 7.34
CA SER A 105 -9.69 23.43 6.33
C SER A 105 -10.59 22.22 6.03
N PHE A 106 -10.00 21.03 5.91
CA PHE A 106 -10.73 19.78 5.67
C PHE A 106 -11.48 19.30 6.90
N LYS A 107 -10.97 19.54 8.10
CA LYS A 107 -11.69 19.31 9.37
C LYS A 107 -12.96 20.16 9.46
N LYS A 108 -12.90 21.42 9.01
CA LYS A 108 -14.10 22.28 8.90
C LYS A 108 -15.08 21.75 7.85
N LEU A 109 -14.58 21.25 6.71
CA LEU A 109 -15.42 20.64 5.68
C LEU A 109 -16.10 19.37 6.20
N PHE A 110 -15.35 18.49 6.87
CA PHE A 110 -15.86 17.29 7.53
C PHE A 110 -16.96 17.65 8.53
N LYS A 111 -16.77 18.66 9.39
CA LYS A 111 -17.83 19.10 10.32
C LYS A 111 -19.11 19.52 9.60
N ARG A 112 -19.02 20.17 8.43
CA ARG A 112 -20.19 20.56 7.63
C ARG A 112 -20.85 19.34 6.96
N LEU A 113 -20.06 18.37 6.51
CA LEU A 113 -20.55 17.09 5.98
C LEU A 113 -21.23 16.26 7.07
N ALA A 114 -20.59 16.14 8.22
CA ALA A 114 -21.13 15.51 9.41
C ALA A 114 -22.50 16.05 9.78
N LEU A 115 -22.70 17.37 9.74
CA LEU A 115 -24.01 17.97 10.03
C LEU A 115 -25.13 17.52 9.07
N LYS A 116 -24.79 17.14 7.83
CA LYS A 116 -25.76 16.63 6.83
C LYS A 116 -25.91 15.11 6.86
N LEU A 117 -24.83 14.40 7.18
CA LEU A 117 -24.76 12.93 7.20
C LEU A 117 -25.13 12.32 8.56
N HIS A 118 -25.13 13.09 9.64
CA HIS A 118 -25.34 12.55 10.98
C HIS A 118 -26.81 12.09 11.15
N PRO A 119 -27.05 10.84 11.56
CA PRO A 119 -28.39 10.23 11.62
C PRO A 119 -29.37 11.01 12.52
N ASP A 120 -28.86 11.76 13.51
CA ASP A 120 -29.65 12.58 14.43
C ASP A 120 -30.14 13.93 13.85
N LYS A 121 -29.56 14.39 12.72
CA LYS A 121 -29.93 15.68 12.09
C LYS A 121 -30.69 15.54 10.77
N VAL A 122 -30.75 14.33 10.23
CA VAL A 122 -31.59 14.04 9.07
C VAL A 122 -33.00 13.83 9.63
N GLY A 123 -33.92 14.76 9.34
CA GLY A 123 -35.25 14.81 9.97
C GLY A 123 -36.06 13.52 9.85
N ARG A 124 -37.20 13.46 10.55
CA ARG A 124 -38.18 12.34 10.68
C ARG A 124 -38.68 11.62 9.39
N GLN A 125 -38.07 11.83 8.22
CA GLN A 125 -38.52 11.36 6.90
C GLN A 125 -37.45 10.55 6.14
N VAL A 126 -36.48 9.98 6.85
CA VAL A 126 -35.40 9.19 6.24
C VAL A 126 -35.76 7.73 6.40
N THR A 127 -35.78 6.98 5.30
CA THR A 127 -35.98 5.53 5.37
C THR A 127 -34.82 4.89 6.12
N ILE A 128 -35.04 3.71 6.70
CA ILE A 128 -34.00 2.95 7.40
C ILE A 128 -32.76 2.79 6.50
N GLU A 129 -32.99 2.52 5.21
CA GLU A 129 -31.95 2.40 4.18
C GLU A 129 -31.10 3.68 4.04
N GLN A 130 -31.73 4.85 3.89
CA GLN A 130 -31.02 6.12 3.79
C GLN A 130 -30.26 6.46 5.08
N GLY A 131 -30.78 6.06 6.24
CA GLY A 131 -30.08 6.20 7.52
C GLY A 131 -28.81 5.35 7.59
N MET A 132 -28.87 4.12 7.08
CA MET A 132 -27.71 3.23 6.98
C MET A 132 -26.68 3.76 5.98
N GLU A 133 -27.10 4.22 4.80
CA GLU A 133 -26.20 4.83 3.81
C GLU A 133 -25.49 6.06 4.37
N ASN A 134 -26.22 6.96 5.04
CA ASN A 134 -25.63 8.15 5.65
C ASN A 134 -24.62 7.81 6.74
N LEU A 135 -24.86 6.74 7.51
CA LEU A 135 -23.92 6.25 8.52
C LEU A 135 -22.65 5.67 7.88
N VAL A 136 -22.77 4.95 6.76
CA VAL A 136 -21.62 4.46 5.99
C VAL A 136 -20.80 5.65 5.47
N LEU A 137 -21.45 6.62 4.82
CA LEU A 137 -20.79 7.82 4.28
C LEU A 137 -20.16 8.68 5.39
N PHE A 138 -20.75 8.71 6.58
CA PHE A 138 -20.18 9.40 7.73
C PHE A 138 -18.90 8.72 8.23
N LYS A 139 -18.90 7.38 8.33
CA LYS A 139 -17.72 6.61 8.71
C LYS A 139 -16.60 6.78 7.68
N GLU A 140 -16.95 6.71 6.39
CA GLU A 140 -16.03 6.94 5.29
C GLU A 140 -15.42 8.35 5.35
N ALA A 141 -16.22 9.39 5.54
CA ALA A 141 -15.74 10.76 5.70
C ALA A 141 -14.80 10.91 6.90
N LYS A 142 -15.06 10.20 8.00
CA LYS A 142 -14.23 10.23 9.20
C LYS A 142 -12.87 9.57 8.95
N SER A 143 -12.86 8.34 8.43
CA SER A 143 -11.62 7.63 8.05
C SER A 143 -10.82 8.44 7.04
N ALA A 144 -11.47 9.07 6.06
CA ALA A 144 -10.79 9.95 5.11
C ALA A 144 -10.11 11.17 5.73
N LEU A 145 -10.68 11.75 6.79
CA LEU A 145 -10.04 12.85 7.52
C LEU A 145 -8.83 12.36 8.31
N ASP A 146 -8.98 11.23 9.01
CA ASP A 146 -7.96 10.64 9.87
C ASP A 146 -6.75 10.15 9.04
N GLU A 147 -7.00 9.50 7.89
CA GLU A 147 -6.00 9.00 6.94
C GLU A 147 -5.50 10.09 5.97
N LYS A 148 -5.90 11.36 6.16
CA LYS A 148 -5.55 12.49 5.27
C LYS A 148 -5.94 12.30 3.79
N LYS A 149 -6.89 11.41 3.49
CA LYS A 149 -7.49 11.16 2.15
C LYS A 149 -8.53 12.23 1.79
N TYR A 150 -8.11 13.50 1.75
CA TYR A 150 -9.03 14.64 1.62
C TYR A 150 -9.84 14.68 0.31
N PHE A 151 -9.41 13.97 -0.74
CA PHE A 151 -10.17 13.86 -1.98
C PHE A 151 -11.56 13.26 -1.77
N VAL A 152 -11.71 12.30 -0.84
CA VAL A 152 -13.00 11.71 -0.47
C VAL A 152 -13.92 12.77 0.13
N LEU A 153 -13.38 13.67 0.96
CA LEU A 153 -14.16 14.79 1.53
C LEU A 153 -14.60 15.78 0.45
N LEU A 154 -13.80 16.00 -0.59
CA LEU A 154 -14.18 16.85 -1.74
C LEU A 154 -15.31 16.21 -2.55
N ASP A 155 -15.24 14.90 -2.79
CA ASP A 155 -16.27 14.14 -3.50
C ASP A 155 -17.60 14.17 -2.75
N LEU A 156 -17.56 13.94 -1.43
CA LEU A 156 -18.75 14.06 -0.58
C LEU A 156 -19.26 15.50 -0.54
N ALA A 157 -18.39 16.50 -0.51
CA ALA A 157 -18.81 17.90 -0.54
C ALA A 157 -19.54 18.26 -1.84
N GLU A 158 -19.09 17.74 -2.98
CA GLU A 158 -19.79 17.90 -4.26
C GLU A 158 -21.14 17.18 -4.25
N ARG A 159 -21.17 15.90 -3.83
CA ARG A 159 -22.39 15.07 -3.74
C ARG A 159 -23.47 15.72 -2.88
N PHE A 160 -23.09 16.24 -1.72
CA PHE A 160 -24.02 16.87 -0.76
C PHE A 160 -24.14 18.38 -0.93
N ARG A 161 -23.57 18.96 -1.98
CA ARG A 161 -23.55 20.42 -2.26
C ARG A 161 -23.16 21.23 -1.02
N VAL A 162 -22.09 20.81 -0.35
CA VAL A 162 -21.51 21.51 0.81
C VAL A 162 -20.46 22.49 0.31
N THR A 163 -20.53 23.74 0.80
CA THR A 163 -19.58 24.77 0.39
C THR A 163 -18.19 24.47 0.93
N GLN A 164 -17.23 24.43 0.01
CA GLN A 164 -15.81 24.24 0.29
C GLN A 164 -15.17 25.54 0.81
N SER A 165 -14.06 25.44 1.51
CA SER A 165 -13.24 26.60 1.87
C SER A 165 -12.54 27.18 0.64
N ARG A 166 -12.39 28.51 0.57
CA ARG A 166 -11.79 29.22 -0.57
C ARG A 166 -10.26 29.11 -0.67
N ASN A 167 -9.64 28.16 0.03
CA ASN A 167 -8.18 27.95 0.07
C ASN A 167 -7.67 27.14 -1.13
N TYR A 168 -8.15 27.45 -2.33
CA TYR A 168 -7.86 26.70 -3.55
C TYR A 168 -6.37 26.61 -3.88
N LYS A 169 -5.59 27.66 -3.58
CA LYS A 169 -4.13 27.65 -3.82
C LYS A 169 -3.44 26.60 -2.95
N GLN A 170 -3.75 26.57 -1.66
CA GLN A 170 -3.20 25.59 -0.73
C GLN A 170 -3.67 24.18 -1.10
N GLN A 171 -4.95 24.02 -1.47
CA GLN A 171 -5.48 22.73 -1.90
C GLN A 171 -4.75 22.20 -3.15
N ILE A 172 -4.54 23.04 -4.16
CA ILE A 172 -3.79 22.66 -5.37
C ILE A 172 -2.34 22.29 -5.05
N ARG A 173 -1.67 23.06 -4.18
CA ARG A 173 -0.29 22.73 -3.75
C ARG A 173 -0.22 21.39 -3.01
N TRP A 174 -1.16 21.16 -2.10
CA TRP A 174 -1.28 19.89 -1.40
C TRP A 174 -1.54 18.74 -2.39
N MET A 175 -2.51 18.90 -3.29
CA MET A 175 -2.85 17.87 -4.30
C MET A 175 -1.65 17.49 -5.17
N LYS A 176 -0.85 18.47 -5.63
CA LYS A 176 0.35 18.18 -6.42
C LYS A 176 1.41 17.40 -5.65
N ARG A 177 1.66 17.78 -4.39
CA ARG A 177 2.60 17.07 -3.52
C ARG A 177 2.12 15.65 -3.26
N GLU A 178 0.83 15.48 -2.99
CA GLU A 178 0.23 14.18 -2.71
C GLU A 178 0.26 13.27 -3.93
N SER A 179 -0.09 13.78 -5.12
CA SER A 179 0.07 13.03 -6.38
C SER A 179 1.51 12.58 -6.62
N GLN A 180 2.50 13.43 -6.34
CA GLN A 180 3.91 13.06 -6.48
C GLN A 180 4.30 11.97 -5.48
N ARG A 181 3.87 12.09 -4.22
CA ARG A 181 4.12 11.09 -3.18
C ARG A 181 3.54 9.73 -3.56
N ILE A 182 2.28 9.68 -3.95
CA ILE A 182 1.61 8.41 -4.31
C ILE A 182 2.28 7.80 -5.54
N ASN A 183 2.63 8.59 -6.55
CA ASN A 183 3.38 8.10 -7.71
C ASN A 183 4.73 7.49 -7.33
N LEU A 184 5.48 8.13 -6.42
CA LEU A 184 6.74 7.58 -5.93
C LEU A 184 6.52 6.25 -5.19
N THR A 185 5.46 6.14 -4.38
CA THR A 185 5.11 4.87 -3.73
C THR A 185 4.72 3.80 -4.74
N ILE A 186 3.84 4.10 -5.69
CA ILE A 186 3.45 3.17 -6.77
C ILE A 186 4.68 2.69 -7.52
N HIS A 187 5.59 3.60 -7.88
CA HIS A 187 6.79 3.23 -8.62
C HIS A 187 7.68 2.28 -7.80
N LYS A 188 7.87 2.56 -6.51
CA LYS A 188 8.61 1.67 -5.60
C LYS A 188 7.97 0.28 -5.50
N GLU A 189 6.64 0.23 -5.36
CA GLU A 189 5.89 -1.02 -5.26
C GLU A 189 5.96 -1.82 -6.58
N LYS A 190 5.93 -1.14 -7.73
CA LYS A 190 6.08 -1.74 -9.06
C LYS A 190 7.51 -2.23 -9.36
N ASP A 191 8.50 -1.63 -8.71
CA ASP A 191 9.90 -2.06 -8.82
C ASP A 191 10.24 -3.27 -7.93
N THR A 192 9.26 -3.77 -7.16
CA THR A 192 9.46 -4.97 -6.32
C THR A 192 9.50 -6.25 -7.16
N TYR A 193 10.23 -7.25 -6.65
CA TYR A 193 10.29 -8.56 -7.30
C TYR A 193 8.92 -9.24 -7.40
N ASN A 194 8.02 -9.02 -6.43
CA ASN A 194 6.68 -9.58 -6.46
C ASN A 194 5.87 -9.02 -7.65
N TYR A 195 5.87 -7.70 -7.84
CA TYR A 195 5.21 -7.06 -8.97
C TYR A 195 5.83 -7.48 -10.31
N LEU A 196 7.15 -7.48 -10.40
CA LEU A 196 7.83 -7.88 -11.63
C LEU A 196 7.58 -9.36 -11.97
N PHE A 197 7.37 -10.21 -10.96
CA PHE A 197 6.99 -11.60 -11.16
C PHE A 197 5.55 -11.74 -11.66
N SER A 198 4.61 -10.91 -11.19
CA SER A 198 3.23 -10.94 -11.69
C SER A 198 3.11 -10.51 -13.15
N GLU A 199 3.97 -9.59 -13.58
CA GLU A 199 4.05 -9.13 -14.97
C GLU A 199 4.83 -10.10 -15.89
N SER A 200 5.50 -11.11 -15.32
CA SER A 200 6.27 -12.09 -16.10
C SER A 200 5.36 -13.19 -16.65
N GLU A 201 5.21 -13.25 -17.97
CA GLU A 201 4.33 -14.21 -18.64
C GLU A 201 5.00 -15.57 -18.87
N THR A 202 6.32 -15.60 -19.08
CA THR A 202 7.06 -16.83 -19.40
C THR A 202 7.99 -17.28 -18.28
N ASP A 203 8.29 -18.58 -18.24
CA ASP A 203 9.23 -19.14 -17.27
C ASP A 203 10.64 -18.61 -17.46
N GLU A 204 11.05 -18.25 -18.69
CA GLU A 204 12.36 -17.63 -18.92
C GLU A 204 12.46 -16.25 -18.26
N GLN A 205 11.38 -15.45 -18.31
CA GLN A 205 11.34 -14.14 -17.66
C GLN A 205 11.41 -14.29 -16.13
N LYS A 206 10.64 -15.23 -15.58
CA LYS A 206 10.66 -15.58 -14.15
C LYS A 206 12.04 -16.07 -13.71
N ASN A 207 12.70 -16.91 -14.52
CA ASN A 207 14.06 -17.38 -14.26
C ASN A 207 15.07 -16.23 -14.23
N VAL A 208 15.01 -15.29 -15.18
CA VAL A 208 15.89 -14.11 -15.20
C VAL A 208 15.68 -13.25 -13.96
N LEU A 209 14.41 -13.07 -13.55
CA LEU A 209 14.05 -12.33 -12.35
C LEU A 209 14.65 -12.97 -11.09
N VAL A 210 14.45 -14.28 -10.92
CA VAL A 210 14.95 -15.05 -9.76
C VAL A 210 16.48 -15.10 -9.73
N ARG A 211 17.14 -15.22 -10.89
CA ARG A 211 18.61 -15.11 -10.97
C ARG A 211 19.11 -13.75 -10.49
N ARG A 212 18.45 -12.66 -10.88
CA ARG A 212 18.78 -11.31 -10.37
C ARG A 212 18.58 -11.20 -8.87
N PHE A 213 17.49 -11.79 -8.36
CA PHE A 213 17.21 -11.82 -6.93
C PHE A 213 18.29 -12.59 -6.14
N ILE A 214 18.66 -13.79 -6.60
CA ILE A 214 19.75 -14.61 -6.02
C ILE A 214 21.08 -13.87 -6.06
N LEU A 215 21.39 -13.22 -7.19
CA LEU A 215 22.60 -12.41 -7.32
C LEU A 215 22.59 -11.22 -6.35
N GLN A 216 21.43 -10.58 -6.14
CA GLN A 216 21.31 -9.49 -5.18
C GLN A 216 21.57 -9.97 -3.75
N LEU A 217 20.95 -11.07 -3.34
CA LEU A 217 21.04 -11.63 -1.99
C LEU A 217 22.39 -12.26 -1.67
N PHE A 218 22.87 -13.15 -2.53
CA PHE A 218 24.00 -14.02 -2.23
C PHE A 218 25.25 -13.72 -3.06
N LYS A 219 25.17 -12.81 -4.04
CA LYS A 219 26.28 -12.50 -4.97
C LYS A 219 26.75 -13.72 -5.79
N ILE A 220 25.84 -14.66 -6.06
CA ILE A 220 26.10 -15.89 -6.82
C ILE A 220 25.45 -15.79 -8.21
N HIS A 221 26.15 -16.33 -9.22
CA HIS A 221 25.59 -16.54 -10.56
C HIS A 221 25.08 -17.98 -10.69
N VAL A 222 23.84 -18.11 -11.18
CA VAL A 222 23.10 -19.36 -11.41
C VAL A 222 22.51 -19.29 -12.80
#